data_AF-A0A3P5DPC8-F1
#
_entry.id   AF-A0A3P5DPC8-F1
#
_cell.length_a   1.000
_cell.length_b   1.000
_cell.length_c   1.000
_cell.angle_alpha   90.00
_cell.angle_beta   90.00
_cell.angle_gamma   90.00
#
_symmetry.space_group_name_H-M   'P 1'
#
loop_
_entity.id
_entity.type
_entity.pdbx_description
1 polymer ?
#
loop_
_entity_poly.entity_id
_entity_poly.type
_entity_poly.pdbx_seq_one_letter_code
_entity_poly.pdbx_strand_id
1 'polypeptide(L)'
;MAKVADGIRYAERVVAGEIVAGEFVRLACQRFLDDLKYGEERGIYFSEPRAQHILNFYKFVPHVKGALAGQPIELMDWHVFILINIFGFVIPLVNEETGEVVMRSDGSGRPVMVRRFRTAYNEVARKNAKSTLSSGIGLYMTGADGECGAEVYSAATTRDQARIVFEDAKNMVRKARSTLGRLFDFNKLAIYQEQSASKFEPLSSDANNLDGLNIHCAIIDELHAHKTRDVGRSGNGNRCPSAVSVIWHHHGWL
;
A
#
# COMPACT_ATOMS: atom_id res chain seq x y z
N MET A 1 -3.90 -3.45 19.78
CA MET A 1 -4.59 -3.22 18.48
C MET A 1 -4.07 -1.93 17.90
N ALA A 2 -3.53 -1.97 16.68
CA ALA A 2 -2.86 -0.82 16.07
C ALA A 2 -3.81 0.37 15.87
N LYS A 3 -3.38 1.53 16.35
CA LYS A 3 -4.06 2.81 16.21
C LYS A 3 -3.18 3.78 15.44
N VAL A 4 -3.80 4.77 14.81
CA VAL A 4 -3.07 5.87 14.16
C VAL A 4 -2.08 6.54 15.11
N ALA A 5 -2.48 6.72 16.38
CA ALA A 5 -1.61 7.27 17.42
C ALA A 5 -0.30 6.49 17.64
N ASP A 6 -0.25 5.18 17.35
CA ASP A 6 0.97 4.39 17.47
C ASP A 6 2.01 4.79 16.41
N GLY A 7 1.57 5.04 15.18
CA GLY A 7 2.45 5.54 14.11
C GLY A 7 2.88 7.00 14.30
N ILE A 8 2.01 7.83 14.90
CA ILE A 8 2.39 9.21 15.28
C ILE A 8 3.48 9.17 16.35
N ARG A 9 3.27 8.38 17.41
CA ARG A 9 4.24 8.20 18.50
C ARG A 9 5.56 7.61 18.00
N TYR A 10 5.53 6.69 17.05
CA TYR A 10 6.74 6.20 16.39
C TYR A 10 7.54 7.35 15.75
N ALA A 11 6.87 8.21 14.98
CA ALA A 11 7.52 9.35 14.33
C ALA A 11 8.14 10.32 15.35
N GLU A 12 7.41 10.64 16.42
CA GLU A 12 7.90 11.49 17.52
C GLU A 12 9.16 10.92 18.16
N ARG A 13 9.15 9.62 18.50
CA ARG A 13 10.28 8.94 19.15
C ARG A 13 11.51 8.82 18.25
N VAL A 14 11.30 8.64 16.94
CA VAL A 14 12.39 8.64 15.96
C VAL A 14 13.03 10.03 15.85
N VAL A 15 12.22 11.09 15.76
CA VAL A 15 12.69 12.48 15.69
C VAL A 15 13.38 12.90 16.99
N ALA A 16 12.85 12.49 18.14
CA ALA A 16 13.46 12.74 19.45
C ALA A 16 14.77 11.95 19.68
N GLY A 17 15.11 10.99 18.80
CA GLY A 17 16.31 10.17 18.91
C GLY A 17 16.19 9.01 19.91
N GLU A 18 15.00 8.75 20.46
CA GLU A 18 14.74 7.59 21.33
C GLU A 18 14.81 6.26 20.57
N ILE A 19 14.39 6.28 19.30
CA ILE A 19 14.53 5.15 18.39
C ILE A 19 15.68 5.45 17.44
N VAL A 20 16.71 4.59 17.46
CA VAL A 20 17.83 4.69 16.52
C VAL A 20 17.33 4.39 15.12
N ALA A 21 17.46 5.36 14.22
CA ALA A 21 17.03 5.26 12.84
C ALA A 21 18.03 5.96 11.92
N GLY A 22 18.10 5.51 10.65
CA GLY A 22 18.90 6.18 9.63
C GLY A 22 18.36 7.58 9.29
N GLU A 23 19.19 8.38 8.63
CA GLU A 23 18.88 9.76 8.25
C GLU A 23 17.54 9.87 7.50
N PHE A 24 17.33 9.05 6.46
CA PHE A 24 16.11 9.10 5.66
C PHE A 24 14.84 8.74 6.45
N VAL A 25 14.95 7.84 7.43
CA VAL A 25 13.81 7.49 8.30
C VAL A 25 13.48 8.66 9.23
N ARG A 26 14.50 9.32 9.80
CA ARG A 26 14.31 10.54 10.61
C ARG A 26 13.67 11.66 9.79
N LEU A 27 14.17 11.92 8.58
CA LEU A 27 13.59 12.92 7.67
C LEU A 27 12.15 12.58 7.28
N ALA A 28 11.84 11.31 7.03
CA ALA A 28 10.47 10.88 6.74
C ALA A 28 9.53 11.08 7.94
N CYS A 29 9.99 10.80 9.16
CA CYS A 29 9.24 11.04 10.39
C CYS A 29 9.04 12.53 10.65
N GLN A 30 10.08 13.35 10.45
CA GLN A 30 9.97 14.81 10.57
C GLN A 30 8.96 15.37 9.56
N ARG A 31 9.08 15.00 8.27
CA ARG A 31 8.12 15.38 7.23
C ARG A 31 6.69 14.99 7.61
N PHE A 32 6.50 13.78 8.13
CA PHE A 32 5.19 13.31 8.59
C PHE A 32 4.60 14.23 9.66
N LEU A 33 5.38 14.60 10.69
CA LEU A 33 4.94 15.50 11.76
C LEU A 33 4.69 16.93 11.24
N ASP A 34 5.54 17.42 10.34
CA ASP A 34 5.37 18.74 9.71
C ASP A 34 4.12 18.78 8.84
N ASP A 35 3.81 17.69 8.13
CA ASP A 35 2.59 17.57 7.33
C ASP A 35 1.33 17.43 8.21
N LEU A 36 1.43 16.82 9.40
CA LEU A 36 0.33 16.86 10.37
C LEU A 36 0.08 18.26 10.92
N LYS A 37 1.15 19.04 11.15
CA LYS A 37 1.06 20.35 11.80
C LYS A 37 0.77 21.50 10.82
N TYR A 38 1.38 21.46 9.64
CA TYR A 38 1.41 22.53 8.66
C TYR A 38 1.00 22.04 7.26
N GLY A 39 0.36 20.88 7.16
CA GLY A 39 -0.07 20.32 5.87
C GLY A 39 -1.13 21.17 5.19
N GLU A 40 -2.10 21.69 5.95
CA GLU A 40 -3.28 22.36 5.40
C GLU A 40 -2.93 23.65 4.65
N GLU A 41 -1.88 24.37 5.09
CA GLU A 41 -1.31 25.54 4.40
C GLU A 41 -0.86 25.22 2.97
N ARG A 42 -0.56 23.95 2.70
CA ARG A 42 -0.12 23.41 1.41
C ARG A 42 -1.20 22.54 0.75
N GLY A 43 -2.44 22.57 1.24
CA GLY A 43 -3.55 21.75 0.75
C GLY A 43 -3.40 20.25 1.02
N ILE A 44 -2.58 19.88 2.02
CA ILE A 44 -2.37 18.50 2.45
C ILE A 44 -3.16 18.25 3.72
N TYR A 45 -3.99 17.22 3.72
CA TYR A 45 -4.84 16.89 4.86
C TYR A 45 -4.58 15.46 5.32
N PHE A 46 -4.69 15.23 6.63
CA PHE A 46 -4.57 13.90 7.20
C PHE A 46 -5.95 13.35 7.59
N SER A 47 -6.38 12.29 6.92
CA SER A 47 -7.63 11.59 7.21
C SER A 47 -7.38 10.42 8.14
N GLU A 48 -7.56 10.66 9.44
CA GLU A 48 -7.49 9.60 10.45
C GLU A 48 -8.44 8.43 10.16
N PRO A 49 -9.71 8.63 9.71
CA PRO A 49 -10.57 7.51 9.35
C PRO A 49 -10.01 6.62 8.23
N ARG A 50 -9.40 7.21 7.19
CA ARG A 50 -8.77 6.44 6.10
C ARG A 50 -7.53 5.69 6.58
N ALA A 51 -6.70 6.35 7.39
CA ALA A 51 -5.52 5.73 8.01
C ALA A 51 -5.92 4.56 8.92
N GLN A 52 -6.94 4.74 9.77
CA GLN A 52 -7.40 3.69 10.67
C GLN A 52 -8.10 2.54 9.93
N HIS A 53 -8.71 2.79 8.78
CA HIS A 53 -9.37 1.77 7.96
C HIS A 53 -8.40 0.67 7.53
N ILE A 54 -7.25 1.03 6.96
CA ILE A 54 -6.21 0.05 6.60
C ILE A 54 -5.66 -0.69 7.84
N LEU A 55 -5.42 0.01 8.95
CA LEU A 55 -4.98 -0.65 10.19
C LEU A 55 -6.02 -1.65 10.73
N ASN A 56 -7.31 -1.31 10.59
CA ASN A 56 -8.41 -2.19 10.95
C ASN A 56 -8.50 -3.41 10.03
N PHE A 57 -8.19 -3.25 8.75
CA PHE A 57 -8.18 -4.36 7.80
C PHE A 57 -7.18 -5.45 8.21
N TYR A 58 -6.00 -5.10 8.74
CA TYR A 58 -5.01 -6.08 9.20
C TYR A 58 -5.48 -6.99 10.33
N LYS A 59 -6.56 -6.63 11.04
CA LYS A 59 -7.20 -7.53 12.03
C LYS A 59 -7.76 -8.80 11.39
N PHE A 60 -8.04 -8.76 10.09
CA PHE A 60 -8.55 -9.90 9.34
C PHE A 60 -7.46 -10.63 8.55
N VAL A 61 -6.24 -10.09 8.52
CA VAL A 61 -5.13 -10.64 7.73
C VAL A 61 -4.30 -11.56 8.64
N PRO A 62 -4.36 -12.89 8.48
CA PRO A 62 -3.63 -13.79 9.34
C PRO A 62 -2.18 -13.97 8.91
N HIS A 63 -1.32 -14.33 9.85
CA HIS A 63 -0.01 -14.91 9.54
C HIS A 63 -0.21 -16.21 8.74
N VAL A 64 0.56 -16.37 7.66
CA VAL A 64 0.48 -17.56 6.80
C VAL A 64 1.40 -18.68 7.29
N LYS A 65 2.58 -18.33 7.81
CA LYS A 65 3.69 -19.24 8.13
C LYS A 65 4.17 -19.01 9.57
N GLY A 66 4.84 -20.02 10.13
CA GLY A 66 5.44 -19.96 11.47
C GLY A 66 4.46 -20.27 12.60
N ALA A 67 4.93 -20.10 13.84
CA ALA A 67 4.19 -20.45 15.06
C ALA A 67 2.86 -19.69 15.23
N LEU A 68 2.75 -18.50 14.62
CA LEU A 68 1.56 -17.65 14.69
C LEU A 68 0.57 -17.91 13.54
N ALA A 69 0.80 -18.93 12.70
CA ALA A 69 -0.02 -19.18 11.51
C ALA A 69 -1.52 -19.29 11.85
N GLY A 70 -2.34 -18.49 11.17
CA GLY A 70 -3.79 -18.40 11.41
C GLY A 70 -4.22 -17.29 12.37
N GLN A 71 -3.30 -16.75 13.18
CA GLN A 71 -3.59 -15.58 14.02
C GLN A 71 -3.45 -14.29 13.22
N PRO A 72 -4.27 -13.25 13.49
CA PRO A 72 -4.13 -11.93 12.86
C PRO A 72 -2.72 -11.35 13.01
N ILE A 73 -2.26 -10.63 12.00
CA ILE A 73 -0.96 -9.95 12.03
C ILE A 73 -1.01 -8.80 13.04
N GLU A 74 -0.07 -8.83 13.98
CA GLU A 74 0.21 -7.67 14.81
C GLU A 74 1.17 -6.72 14.08
N LEU A 75 0.69 -5.51 13.81
CA LEU A 75 1.49 -4.48 13.15
C LEU A 75 2.48 -3.87 14.15
N MET A 76 3.77 -3.89 13.81
CA MET A 76 4.80 -3.12 14.51
C MET A 76 4.62 -1.63 14.26
N ASP A 77 5.13 -0.80 15.18
CA ASP A 77 5.07 0.67 15.09
C ASP A 77 5.48 1.23 13.72
N TRP A 78 6.57 0.71 13.14
CA TRP A 78 7.03 1.14 11.82
C TRP A 78 6.13 0.66 10.67
N HIS A 79 5.45 -0.49 10.80
CA HIS A 79 4.41 -0.90 9.85
C HIS A 79 3.25 0.10 9.89
N VAL A 80 2.80 0.47 11.10
CA VAL A 80 1.74 1.45 11.28
C VAL A 80 2.15 2.77 10.64
N PHE A 81 3.37 3.24 10.91
CA PHE A 81 3.91 4.48 10.32
C PHE A 81 3.86 4.47 8.79
N ILE A 82 4.30 3.39 8.13
CA ILE A 82 4.25 3.27 6.66
C ILE A 82 2.79 3.33 6.17
N LEU A 83 1.90 2.55 6.78
CA LEU A 83 0.50 2.47 6.35
C LEU A 83 -0.23 3.81 6.52
N ILE A 84 -0.05 4.51 7.64
CA ILE A 84 -0.71 5.80 7.85
C ILE A 84 -0.14 6.91 6.96
N ASN A 85 1.15 6.84 6.57
CA ASN A 85 1.70 7.73 5.56
C ASN A 85 0.97 7.51 4.23
N ILE A 86 0.92 6.26 3.76
CA ILE A 86 0.35 5.92 2.45
C ILE A 86 -1.15 6.22 2.39
N PHE A 87 -1.91 5.79 3.40
CA PHE A 87 -3.38 5.80 3.33
C PHE A 87 -4.04 6.96 4.08
N GLY A 88 -3.31 7.67 4.94
CA GLY A 88 -3.83 8.77 5.75
C GLY A 88 -3.78 10.13 5.05
N PHE A 89 -2.70 10.45 4.34
CA PHE A 89 -2.57 11.76 3.70
C PHE A 89 -3.32 11.84 2.37
N VAL A 90 -4.12 12.89 2.25
CA VAL A 90 -4.94 13.19 1.07
C VAL A 90 -4.76 14.63 0.61
N ILE A 91 -5.01 14.86 -0.67
CA ILE A 91 -5.01 16.16 -1.34
C ILE A 91 -6.29 16.31 -2.18
N PRO A 92 -6.74 17.54 -2.46
CA PRO A 92 -7.83 17.76 -3.42
C PRO A 92 -7.45 17.23 -4.80
N LEU A 93 -8.40 16.57 -5.48
CA LEU A 93 -8.26 16.23 -6.88
C LEU A 93 -8.33 17.51 -7.71
N VAL A 94 -7.35 17.69 -8.59
CA VAL A 94 -7.28 18.81 -9.53
C VAL A 94 -7.42 18.24 -10.94
N ASN A 95 -8.26 18.86 -11.75
CA ASN A 95 -8.33 18.57 -13.18
C ASN A 95 -7.05 19.08 -13.85
N GLU A 96 -6.31 18.20 -14.53
CA GLU A 96 -5.01 18.55 -15.11
C GLU A 96 -5.11 19.51 -16.31
N GLU A 97 -6.24 19.51 -17.03
CA GLU A 97 -6.47 20.39 -18.17
C GLU A 97 -6.87 21.80 -17.72
N THR A 98 -7.72 21.90 -16.70
CA THR A 98 -8.28 23.20 -16.27
C THR A 98 -7.55 23.80 -15.05
N GLY A 99 -6.83 23.00 -14.28
CA GLY A 99 -6.21 23.39 -13.01
C GLY A 99 -7.21 23.58 -11.86
N GLU A 100 -8.48 23.24 -12.07
CA GLU A 100 -9.54 23.45 -11.07
C GLU A 100 -9.71 22.26 -10.13
N VAL A 101 -10.10 22.55 -8.89
CA VAL A 101 -10.41 21.51 -7.90
C VAL A 101 -11.73 20.82 -8.28
N VAL A 102 -11.68 19.49 -8.38
CA VAL A 102 -12.85 18.66 -8.66
C VAL A 102 -13.72 18.59 -7.41
N MET A 103 -14.94 19.08 -7.52
CA MET A 103 -15.93 19.06 -6.44
C MET A 103 -16.76 17.78 -6.48
N ARG A 104 -17.22 17.33 -5.30
CA ARG A 104 -18.14 16.20 -5.22
C ARG A 104 -19.48 16.53 -5.86
N SER A 105 -20.06 15.55 -6.55
CA SER A 105 -21.40 15.63 -7.15
C SER A 105 -22.54 15.38 -6.15
N ASP A 106 -22.22 15.14 -4.86
CA ASP A 106 -23.19 14.86 -3.79
C ASP A 106 -23.86 16.12 -3.20
N GLY A 107 -23.57 17.31 -3.76
CA GLY A 107 -24.11 18.59 -3.28
C GLY A 107 -23.47 19.10 -1.98
N SER A 108 -22.47 18.41 -1.42
CA SER A 108 -21.83 18.81 -0.15
C SER A 108 -20.94 20.05 -0.27
N GLY A 109 -20.62 20.49 -1.49
CA GLY A 109 -19.67 21.59 -1.73
C GLY A 109 -18.24 21.26 -1.29
N ARG A 110 -17.92 19.97 -1.12
CA ARG A 110 -16.58 19.51 -0.69
C ARG A 110 -15.77 19.04 -1.90
N PRO A 111 -14.44 19.22 -1.88
CA PRO A 111 -13.57 18.66 -2.91
C PRO A 111 -13.55 17.14 -2.86
N VAL A 112 -13.34 16.51 -4.02
CA VAL A 112 -12.92 15.12 -4.10
C VAL A 112 -11.50 15.04 -3.56
N MET A 113 -11.27 14.14 -2.60
CA MET A 113 -9.96 13.96 -1.96
C MET A 113 -9.32 12.67 -2.45
N VAL A 114 -8.07 12.75 -2.88
CA VAL A 114 -7.29 11.62 -3.41
C VAL A 114 -6.02 11.42 -2.60
N ARG A 115 -5.43 10.23 -2.69
CA ARG A 115 -4.21 9.87 -1.94
C ARG A 115 -3.05 10.77 -2.36
N ARG A 116 -2.35 11.36 -1.39
CA ARG A 116 -1.16 12.19 -1.66
C ARG A 116 0.00 11.34 -2.19
N PHE A 117 0.36 10.29 -1.45
CA PHE A 117 1.50 9.45 -1.79
C PHE A 117 1.09 8.32 -2.72
N ARG A 118 1.44 8.46 -4.00
CA ARG A 118 1.22 7.43 -5.04
C ARG A 118 2.41 6.47 -5.19
N THR A 119 3.49 6.71 -4.47
CA THR A 119 4.65 5.81 -4.45
C THR A 119 5.25 5.77 -3.05
N ALA A 120 5.42 4.56 -2.52
CA ALA A 120 6.10 4.31 -1.26
C ALA A 120 7.33 3.44 -1.53
N TYR A 121 8.51 3.98 -1.25
CA TYR A 121 9.77 3.25 -1.37
C TYR A 121 10.29 2.93 0.03
N ASN A 122 10.46 1.64 0.32
CA ASN A 122 10.78 1.16 1.65
C ASN A 122 12.01 0.24 1.61
N GLU A 123 13.07 0.65 2.31
CA GLU A 123 14.27 -0.15 2.49
C GLU A 123 14.21 -0.85 3.84
N VAL A 124 14.13 -2.19 3.80
CA VAL A 124 14.00 -3.00 5.02
C VAL A 124 14.92 -4.20 4.94
N ALA A 125 15.61 -4.48 6.05
CA ALA A 125 16.47 -5.66 6.18
C ALA A 125 15.66 -6.97 6.04
N ARG A 126 16.37 -8.05 5.69
CA ARG A 126 15.76 -9.38 5.54
C ARG A 126 15.05 -9.84 6.81
N LYS A 127 14.01 -10.68 6.64
CA LYS A 127 13.21 -11.32 7.71
C LYS A 127 12.31 -10.40 8.56
N ASN A 128 12.04 -9.17 8.13
CA ASN A 128 11.13 -8.24 8.83
C ASN A 128 9.66 -8.30 8.36
N ALA A 129 9.16 -9.48 7.98
CA ALA A 129 7.77 -9.68 7.55
C ALA A 129 7.27 -8.78 6.40
N LYS A 130 8.17 -8.19 5.58
CA LYS A 130 7.81 -7.27 4.49
C LYS A 130 6.82 -7.87 3.49
N SER A 131 7.03 -9.10 3.06
CA SER A 131 6.16 -9.77 2.08
C SER A 131 4.78 -10.01 2.66
N THR A 132 4.69 -10.28 3.97
CA THR A 132 3.40 -10.43 4.67
C THR A 132 2.65 -9.11 4.76
N LEU A 133 3.35 -8.01 5.07
CA LEU A 133 2.77 -6.66 5.02
C LEU A 133 2.26 -6.35 3.60
N SER A 134 3.08 -6.60 2.58
CA SER A 134 2.73 -6.44 1.17
C SER A 134 1.49 -7.22 0.76
N SER A 135 1.38 -8.50 1.12
CA SER A 135 0.19 -9.32 0.81
C SER A 135 -1.08 -8.71 1.40
N GLY A 136 -1.01 -8.17 2.62
CA GLY A 136 -2.12 -7.44 3.25
C GLY A 136 -2.49 -6.15 2.50
N ILE A 137 -1.50 -5.35 2.07
CA ILE A 137 -1.73 -4.17 1.22
C ILE A 137 -2.40 -4.58 -0.10
N GLY A 138 -1.92 -5.66 -0.74
CA GLY A 138 -2.48 -6.16 -2.00
C GLY A 138 -3.96 -6.48 -1.86
N LEU A 139 -4.33 -7.29 -0.87
CA LEU A 139 -5.74 -7.60 -0.58
C LEU A 139 -6.57 -6.35 -0.27
N TYR A 140 -6.03 -5.42 0.53
CA TYR A 140 -6.72 -4.18 0.83
C TYR A 140 -6.99 -3.36 -0.44
N MET A 141 -6.00 -3.20 -1.31
CA MET A 141 -6.14 -2.46 -2.56
C MET A 141 -7.11 -3.13 -3.54
N THR A 142 -7.23 -4.47 -3.49
CA THR A 142 -8.14 -5.21 -4.35
C THR A 142 -9.59 -5.11 -3.91
N GLY A 143 -9.90 -4.94 -2.62
CA GLY A 143 -11.31 -4.96 -2.22
C GLY A 143 -11.76 -4.13 -1.04
N ALA A 144 -10.87 -3.35 -0.42
CA ALA A 144 -11.20 -2.48 0.70
C ALA A 144 -10.82 -1.01 0.47
N ASP A 145 -10.04 -0.67 -0.56
CA ASP A 145 -9.65 0.72 -0.84
C ASP A 145 -10.77 1.57 -1.48
N GLY A 146 -11.84 0.93 -1.96
CA GLY A 146 -13.03 1.59 -2.50
C GLY A 146 -12.98 1.92 -3.99
N GLU A 147 -12.00 1.36 -4.71
CA GLU A 147 -11.88 1.48 -6.16
C GLU A 147 -12.67 0.37 -6.87
N CYS A 148 -13.45 0.73 -7.89
CA CYS A 148 -14.13 -0.24 -8.76
C CYS A 148 -13.20 -0.62 -9.92
N GLY A 149 -13.12 -1.91 -10.24
CA GLY A 149 -12.28 -2.43 -11.32
C GLY A 149 -10.80 -2.37 -11.01
N ALA A 150 -10.42 -2.43 -9.73
CA ALA A 150 -9.03 -2.30 -9.31
C ALA A 150 -8.19 -3.47 -9.85
N GLU A 151 -7.18 -3.15 -10.66
CA GLU A 151 -6.15 -4.11 -11.04
C GLU A 151 -4.93 -3.97 -10.13
N VAL A 152 -4.69 -5.00 -9.32
CA VAL A 152 -3.57 -5.07 -8.38
C VAL A 152 -2.56 -6.09 -8.85
N TYR A 153 -1.29 -5.74 -8.73
CA TYR A 153 -0.21 -6.57 -9.25
C TYR A 153 0.92 -6.71 -8.24
N SER A 154 1.47 -7.92 -8.16
CA SER A 154 2.76 -8.15 -7.50
C SER A 154 3.81 -8.39 -8.57
N ALA A 155 4.93 -7.69 -8.50
CA ALA A 155 6.01 -7.75 -9.48
C ALA A 155 7.35 -7.94 -8.76
N ALA A 156 8.23 -8.72 -9.37
CA ALA A 156 9.60 -8.94 -8.93
C ALA A 156 10.45 -9.30 -10.15
N THR A 157 11.76 -9.45 -9.97
CA THR A 157 12.70 -9.81 -11.05
C THR A 157 12.35 -11.15 -11.70
N THR A 158 11.75 -12.07 -10.96
CA THR A 158 11.26 -13.35 -11.49
C THR A 158 9.80 -13.55 -11.11
N ARG A 159 9.08 -14.29 -11.96
CA ARG A 159 7.67 -14.64 -11.70
C ARG A 159 7.52 -15.41 -10.38
N ASP A 160 8.46 -16.29 -10.05
CA ASP A 160 8.40 -17.06 -8.80
C ASP A 160 8.52 -16.17 -7.56
N GLN A 161 9.34 -15.11 -7.61
CA GLN A 161 9.43 -14.13 -6.53
C GLN A 161 8.15 -13.30 -6.41
N ALA A 162 7.58 -12.84 -7.54
CA ALA A 162 6.31 -12.14 -7.55
C ALA A 162 5.18 -13.00 -6.95
N ARG A 163 5.20 -14.32 -7.24
CA ARG A 163 4.25 -15.28 -6.70
C ARG A 163 4.32 -15.46 -5.19
N ILE A 164 5.41 -15.09 -4.51
CA ILE A 164 5.48 -15.21 -3.04
C ILE A 164 4.43 -14.34 -2.38
N VAL A 165 4.35 -13.06 -2.77
CA VAL A 165 3.38 -12.11 -2.22
C VAL A 165 1.95 -12.53 -2.56
N PHE A 166 1.73 -12.96 -3.80
CA PHE A 166 0.43 -13.43 -4.27
C PHE A 166 -0.04 -14.70 -3.55
N GLU A 167 0.79 -15.73 -3.45
CA GLU A 167 0.42 -16.99 -2.78
C GLU A 167 0.25 -16.77 -1.27
N ASP A 168 1.02 -15.88 -0.64
CA ASP A 168 0.79 -15.50 0.76
C ASP A 168 -0.58 -14.82 0.92
N ALA A 169 -0.95 -13.87 0.05
CA ALA A 169 -2.28 -13.24 0.06
C ALA A 169 -3.41 -14.27 -0.15
N LYS A 170 -3.25 -15.20 -1.09
CA LYS A 170 -4.20 -16.28 -1.33
C LYS A 170 -4.34 -17.20 -0.12
N ASN A 171 -3.24 -17.52 0.54
CA ASN A 171 -3.25 -18.30 1.78
C ASN A 171 -3.90 -17.54 2.94
N MET A 172 -3.76 -16.21 3.01
CA MET A 172 -4.48 -15.37 3.97
C MET A 172 -5.99 -15.48 3.77
N VAL A 173 -6.48 -15.34 2.53
CA VAL A 173 -7.91 -15.49 2.20
C VAL A 173 -8.41 -16.90 2.55
N ARG A 174 -7.63 -17.94 2.23
CA ARG A 174 -7.98 -19.33 2.56
C ARG A 174 -8.09 -19.56 4.07
N LYS A 175 -7.15 -19.04 4.87
CA LYS A 175 -7.14 -19.21 6.33
C LYS A 175 -8.22 -18.38 7.01
N ALA A 176 -8.50 -17.17 6.53
CA ALA A 176 -9.52 -16.29 7.06
C ALA A 176 -10.84 -16.38 6.26
N ARG A 177 -11.32 -17.60 5.98
CA ARG A 177 -12.49 -17.81 5.11
C ARG A 177 -13.77 -17.16 5.66
N SER A 178 -13.91 -17.05 6.98
CA SER A 178 -15.08 -16.42 7.62
C SER A 178 -15.13 -14.90 7.46
N THR A 179 -14.01 -14.25 7.16
CA THR A 179 -13.91 -12.79 6.98
C THR A 179 -13.49 -12.47 5.54
N LEU A 180 -12.20 -12.61 5.22
CA LEU A 180 -11.66 -12.34 3.89
C LEU A 180 -12.26 -13.23 2.81
N GLY A 181 -12.61 -14.48 3.14
CA GLY A 181 -13.26 -15.38 2.18
C GLY A 181 -14.68 -14.99 1.76
N ARG A 182 -15.30 -13.99 2.42
CA ARG A 182 -16.57 -13.39 1.97
C ARG A 182 -16.37 -12.24 0.98
N LEU A 183 -15.16 -11.66 0.96
CA LEU A 183 -14.80 -10.55 0.09
C LEU A 183 -14.07 -11.03 -1.16
N PHE A 184 -13.31 -12.12 -1.03
CA PHE A 184 -12.40 -12.58 -2.07
C PHE A 184 -12.61 -14.05 -2.40
N ASP A 185 -12.63 -14.33 -3.69
CA ASP A 185 -12.42 -15.65 -4.25
C ASP A 185 -11.10 -15.70 -5.02
N PHE A 186 -10.61 -16.89 -5.32
CA PHE A 186 -9.32 -17.03 -5.98
C PHE A 186 -9.24 -18.31 -6.78
N ASN A 187 -8.37 -18.29 -7.80
CA ASN A 187 -7.94 -19.47 -8.51
C ASN A 187 -6.42 -19.63 -8.42
N LYS A 188 -5.80 -20.32 -9.39
CA LYS A 188 -4.34 -20.50 -9.42
C LYS A 188 -3.59 -19.22 -9.82
N LEU A 189 -4.23 -18.34 -10.59
CA LEU A 189 -3.61 -17.22 -11.28
C LEU A 189 -3.94 -15.87 -10.64
N ALA A 190 -5.13 -15.72 -10.05
CA ALA A 190 -5.57 -14.46 -9.47
C ALA A 190 -6.50 -14.63 -8.27
N ILE A 191 -6.62 -13.56 -7.49
CA ILE A 191 -7.63 -13.33 -6.45
C ILE A 191 -8.59 -12.28 -7.02
N TYR A 192 -9.90 -12.45 -6.80
CA TYR A 192 -10.95 -11.60 -7.35
C TYR A 192 -11.83 -11.05 -6.23
N GLN A 193 -12.32 -9.83 -6.42
CA GLN A 193 -13.49 -9.32 -5.72
C GLN A 193 -14.59 -9.07 -6.75
N GLU A 194 -15.61 -9.94 -6.77
CA GLU A 194 -16.66 -9.89 -7.80
C GLU A 194 -17.48 -8.60 -7.75
N GLN A 195 -17.80 -8.10 -6.55
CA GLN A 195 -18.66 -6.94 -6.33
C GLN A 195 -18.14 -5.67 -7.00
N SER A 196 -16.81 -5.51 -7.06
CA SER A 196 -16.15 -4.37 -7.68
C SER A 196 -15.53 -4.72 -9.03
N ALA A 197 -15.63 -5.97 -9.49
CA ALA A 197 -14.89 -6.50 -10.65
C ALA A 197 -13.36 -6.29 -10.56
N SER A 198 -12.79 -6.36 -9.34
CA SER A 198 -11.36 -6.15 -9.09
C SER A 198 -10.57 -7.46 -9.06
N LYS A 199 -9.27 -7.39 -9.34
CA LYS A 199 -8.37 -8.56 -9.37
C LYS A 199 -7.00 -8.26 -8.76
N PHE A 200 -6.34 -9.32 -8.29
CA PHE A 200 -4.93 -9.33 -7.87
C PHE A 200 -4.20 -10.51 -8.49
N GLU A 201 -3.14 -10.24 -9.26
CA GLU A 201 -2.31 -11.26 -9.90
C GLU A 201 -0.80 -10.98 -9.84
N PRO A 202 0.06 -12.01 -9.96
CA PRO A 202 1.50 -11.83 -10.06
C PRO A 202 1.91 -11.56 -11.52
N LEU A 203 2.68 -10.49 -11.75
CA LEU A 203 3.31 -10.14 -13.02
C LEU A 203 4.80 -10.51 -13.03
N SER A 204 5.27 -11.00 -14.19
CA SER A 204 6.71 -11.04 -14.49
C SER A 204 7.15 -9.72 -15.10
N SER A 205 8.44 -9.39 -14.96
CA SER A 205 9.09 -8.19 -15.52
C SER A 205 9.20 -8.17 -17.05
N ASP A 206 8.45 -9.00 -17.78
CA ASP A 206 8.45 -8.96 -19.25
C ASP A 206 7.72 -7.69 -19.69
N ALA A 207 8.52 -6.68 -20.03
CA ALA A 207 8.11 -5.29 -20.23
C ALA A 207 7.00 -5.07 -21.29
N ASN A 208 6.73 -6.06 -22.14
CA ASN A 208 5.79 -5.94 -23.26
C ASN A 208 4.30 -6.03 -22.86
N ASN A 209 3.97 -6.39 -21.62
CA ASN A 209 2.58 -6.57 -21.17
C ASN A 209 2.05 -5.47 -20.25
N LEU A 210 2.81 -4.39 -20.00
CA LEU A 210 2.48 -3.41 -18.95
C LEU A 210 1.71 -2.18 -19.47
N ASP A 211 1.85 -1.81 -20.75
CA ASP A 211 1.32 -0.55 -21.29
C ASP A 211 -0.21 -0.53 -21.49
N GLY A 212 -0.87 -1.69 -21.41
CA GLY A 212 -2.33 -1.82 -21.55
C GLY A 212 -3.10 -2.05 -20.25
N LEU A 213 -2.44 -2.07 -19.10
CA LEU A 213 -3.05 -2.41 -17.80
C LEU A 213 -3.50 -1.16 -17.05
N ASN A 214 -4.67 -1.21 -16.41
CA ASN A 214 -5.18 -0.12 -15.58
C ASN A 214 -4.79 -0.35 -14.12
N ILE A 215 -3.51 -0.11 -13.82
CA ILE A 215 -2.91 -0.46 -12.54
C ILE A 215 -3.42 0.45 -11.42
N HIS A 216 -4.22 -0.11 -10.51
CA HIS A 216 -4.58 0.54 -9.26
C HIS A 216 -3.48 0.39 -8.21
N CYS A 217 -2.86 -0.78 -8.12
CA CYS A 217 -1.75 -1.01 -7.21
C CYS A 217 -0.67 -1.90 -7.79
N ALA A 218 0.59 -1.49 -7.63
CA ALA A 218 1.76 -2.32 -7.94
C ALA A 218 2.61 -2.52 -6.68
N ILE A 219 2.78 -3.77 -6.28
CA ILE A 219 3.68 -4.19 -5.21
C ILE A 219 4.94 -4.73 -5.85
N ILE A 220 6.03 -3.97 -5.76
CA ILE A 220 7.31 -4.32 -6.37
C ILE A 220 8.25 -4.79 -5.27
N ASP A 221 8.67 -6.05 -5.33
CA ASP A 221 9.72 -6.57 -4.45
C ASP A 221 11.07 -6.64 -5.18
N GLU A 222 12.15 -6.49 -4.42
CA GLU A 222 13.55 -6.54 -4.86
C GLU A 222 13.92 -5.56 -5.97
N LEU A 223 13.51 -4.27 -5.90
CA LEU A 223 13.72 -3.31 -7.00
C LEU A 223 15.17 -3.24 -7.53
N HIS A 224 16.20 -3.43 -6.69
CA HIS A 224 17.60 -3.39 -7.13
C HIS A 224 18.00 -4.52 -8.07
N ALA A 225 17.29 -5.64 -8.04
CA ALA A 225 17.57 -6.78 -8.88
C ALA A 225 16.93 -6.65 -10.28
N HIS A 226 16.10 -5.62 -10.51
CA HIS A 226 15.52 -5.35 -11.82
C HIS A 226 16.55 -4.67 -12.74
N LYS A 227 16.65 -5.15 -13.98
CA LYS A 227 17.59 -4.61 -14.97
C LYS A 227 17.28 -3.16 -15.38
N THR A 228 16.02 -2.75 -15.26
CA THR A 228 15.53 -1.40 -15.52
C THR A 228 14.57 -0.99 -14.41
N ARG A 229 14.66 0.27 -13.95
CA ARG A 229 13.82 0.81 -12.86
C ARG A 229 12.37 1.11 -13.29
N ASP A 230 12.02 0.91 -14.56
CA ASP A 230 10.74 1.32 -15.16
C ASP A 230 9.62 0.27 -15.11
N VAL A 231 9.83 -0.87 -14.42
CA VAL A 231 8.85 -1.98 -14.30
C VAL A 231 7.50 -1.57 -13.68
N GLY A 232 7.38 -0.34 -13.18
CA GLY A 232 6.10 0.26 -12.79
C GLY A 232 5.90 1.70 -13.26
N ARG A 233 6.67 2.23 -14.22
CA ARG A 233 6.50 3.60 -14.75
C ARG A 233 5.84 3.64 -16.13
N SER A 234 6.05 2.64 -16.99
CA SER A 234 5.52 2.66 -18.37
C SER A 234 4.00 2.42 -18.46
N GLY A 235 3.43 1.51 -17.68
CA GLY A 235 1.98 1.26 -17.62
C GLY A 235 1.14 2.35 -16.92
N ASN A 236 1.73 3.51 -16.63
CA ASN A 236 1.17 4.54 -15.74
C ASN A 236 0.74 5.81 -16.48
N GLY A 237 0.55 5.74 -17.80
CA GLY A 237 0.15 6.86 -18.65
C GLY A 237 -1.30 7.35 -18.46
N ASN A 238 -2.20 6.52 -17.93
CA ASN A 238 -3.63 6.83 -17.73
C ASN A 238 -4.08 6.50 -16.29
N ARG A 239 -3.48 7.11 -15.27
CA ARG A 239 -3.78 6.73 -13.88
C ARG A 239 -5.14 7.20 -13.39
N CYS A 240 -5.85 6.29 -12.71
CA CYS A 240 -6.79 6.68 -11.69
C CYS A 240 -6.07 7.49 -10.57
N PRO A 241 -6.60 8.65 -10.13
CA PRO A 241 -5.97 9.48 -9.10
C PRO A 241 -5.72 8.76 -7.76
N SER A 242 -6.36 7.62 -7.55
CA SER A 242 -6.25 6.75 -6.38
C SER A 242 -5.16 5.67 -6.48
N ALA A 243 -4.37 5.58 -7.57
CA ALA A 243 -3.39 4.51 -7.73
C ALA A 243 -2.14 4.63 -6.81
N VAL A 244 -1.52 3.50 -6.43
CA VAL A 244 -0.29 3.47 -5.61
C VAL A 244 0.72 2.39 -6.04
N SER A 245 2.00 2.72 -5.96
CA SER A 245 3.08 1.73 -6.09
C SER A 245 3.79 1.57 -4.74
N VAL A 246 3.84 0.36 -4.20
CA VAL A 246 4.59 0.04 -2.98
C VAL A 246 5.81 -0.76 -3.38
N ILE A 247 6.97 -0.16 -3.16
CA ILE A 247 8.26 -0.68 -3.59
C ILE A 247 9.04 -1.07 -2.35
N TRP A 248 9.51 -2.31 -2.33
CA TRP A 248 10.36 -2.86 -1.28
C TRP A 248 11.76 -3.12 -1.81
N HIS A 249 12.73 -2.75 -1.00
CA HIS A 249 14.14 -2.94 -1.28
C HIS A 249 14.81 -3.62 -0.08
N HIS A 250 15.56 -4.69 -0.34
CA HIS A 250 16.41 -5.29 0.67
C HIS A 250 17.79 -4.64 0.69
N HIS A 251 18.18 -4.14 1.86
CA HIS A 251 19.59 -3.89 2.14
C HIS A 251 20.25 -5.23 2.50
N GLY A 252 21.09 -5.74 1.59
CA GLY A 252 22.16 -6.66 1.96
C GLY A 252 23.28 -5.83 2.58
N TRP A 253 23.62 -6.10 3.83
CA TRP A 253 24.87 -5.58 4.38
C TRP A 253 26.02 -6.32 3.67
N LEU A 254 26.94 -5.56 3.08
CA LEU A 254 28.33 -5.94 2.93
C LEU A 254 28.96 -6.10 4.33
#